data_AF-A0AAD1XDD3-F1
#
_entry.id   AF-A0AAD1XDD3-F1
#
_cell.length_a   1.000
_cell.length_b   1.000
_cell.length_c   1.000
_cell.angle_alpha   90.00
_cell.angle_beta   90.00
_cell.angle_gamma   90.00
#
_symmetry.space_group_name_H-M   'P 1'
#
loop_
_entity.id
_entity.type
_entity.pdbx_description
1 polymer ?
#
loop_
_entity_poly.entity_id
_entity_poly.type
_entity_poly.pdbx_seq_one_letter_code
_entity_poly.pdbx_strand_id
1 'polypeptide(L)'
;MIHGRKRSQRREMTQEELDKANAKLKKVEKINKGFLEKRKAKEYTEKTLEMTMKMAALSPDFDTIWNYRREIITHLNKEKKPDEQYKFFLTELMGLVKLMKENPKSYTLWGHRQWVILEGLKIEKFMTEEQLKPVGGGILNNEIKLCDKMLTADERNFHCWNYRSWVVNTQLSQYDEIEKAVLMKAKLKSKESAKEGEGETETTEEETKEEAYNAEEMKLRKLNEEFDMTTKMAEKNFSNFSAWHYRSKLMLKIHKDSNSPYKVPLDLIHKELDKIKHALFTEPNDQSPWNYHRWLVSLLIPIYILDQKVDLTKKEVSIHFSDVIFDSSKLITTVDGEEVELVSSTHKPESRKFILKLPDGAGDDPKIVIKPRDDLFAKNSTSKSPYDVLEYPSITCFNELLEVEDDLKLAIAYKQRQDQKLAELKESLEKYEFYAFL
;
A
#
# COMPACT_ATOMS: atom_id res chain seq x y z
N MET A 1 26.51 -6.88 -8.92
CA MET A 1 27.27 -5.92 -9.77
C MET A 1 27.45 -4.65 -8.95
N ILE A 2 28.68 -4.19 -8.65
CA ILE A 2 28.88 -2.96 -7.85
C ILE A 2 28.56 -1.76 -8.75
N HIS A 3 27.50 -1.02 -8.44
CA HIS A 3 27.08 0.14 -9.23
C HIS A 3 28.06 1.32 -9.08
N GLY A 4 28.21 2.12 -10.13
CA GLY A 4 28.96 3.38 -10.08
C GLY A 4 30.49 3.28 -10.08
N ARG A 5 31.08 2.08 -10.10
CA ARG A 5 32.52 1.94 -10.35
C ARG A 5 32.80 2.22 -11.82
N LYS A 6 33.36 3.40 -12.11
CA LYS A 6 33.91 3.72 -13.44
C LYS A 6 34.81 2.56 -13.86
N ARG A 7 34.59 2.05 -15.07
CA ARG A 7 35.46 1.04 -15.68
C ARG A 7 36.79 1.73 -15.97
N SER A 8 37.68 1.82 -14.98
CA SER A 8 39.06 2.17 -15.26
C SER A 8 39.61 1.12 -16.21
N GLN A 9 40.50 1.51 -17.14
CA GLN A 9 41.30 0.51 -17.84
C GLN A 9 41.83 -0.47 -16.80
N ARG A 10 41.75 -1.77 -17.12
CA ARG A 10 42.13 -2.85 -16.21
C ARG A 10 43.65 -2.77 -16.03
N ARG A 11 44.11 -1.85 -15.17
CA ARG A 11 45.53 -1.74 -14.81
C ARG A 11 45.83 -2.93 -13.93
N GLU A 12 46.92 -3.62 -14.23
CA GLU A 12 47.43 -4.63 -13.33
C GLU A 12 47.72 -3.97 -11.98
N MET A 13 47.12 -4.53 -10.93
CA MET A 13 47.40 -4.07 -9.58
C MET A 13 48.89 -4.24 -9.31
N THR A 14 49.51 -3.23 -8.72
CA THR A 14 50.89 -3.35 -8.26
C THR A 14 51.01 -4.46 -7.22
N GLN A 15 52.20 -5.05 -7.06
CA GLN A 15 52.42 -6.08 -6.03
C GLN A 15 52.02 -5.60 -4.64
N GLU A 16 52.30 -4.33 -4.31
CA GLU A 16 51.90 -3.72 -3.03
C GLU A 16 50.37 -3.64 -2.86
N GLU A 17 49.62 -3.31 -3.93
CA GLU A 17 48.15 -3.28 -3.91
C GLU A 17 47.57 -4.69 -3.76
N LEU A 18 48.16 -5.69 -4.42
CA LEU A 18 47.79 -7.09 -4.28
C LEU A 18 48.04 -7.59 -2.85
N ASP A 19 49.20 -7.29 -2.27
CA ASP A 19 49.54 -7.68 -0.91
C ASP A 19 48.60 -7.04 0.11
N LYS A 20 48.26 -5.75 -0.06
CA LYS A 20 47.26 -5.05 0.77
C LYS A 20 45.87 -5.68 0.63
N ALA A 21 45.44 -6.01 -0.58
CA ALA A 21 44.15 -6.66 -0.82
C ALA A 21 44.09 -8.06 -0.20
N ASN A 22 45.15 -8.86 -0.36
CA ASN A 22 45.28 -10.19 0.21
C ASN A 22 45.33 -10.17 1.75
N ALA A 23 46.05 -9.22 2.34
CA ALA A 23 46.07 -9.03 3.79
C ALA A 23 44.67 -8.67 4.34
N LYS A 24 43.94 -7.81 3.63
CA LYS A 24 42.55 -7.46 3.96
C LYS A 24 41.63 -8.67 3.83
N LEU A 25 41.77 -9.47 2.77
CA LEU A 25 40.99 -10.68 2.56
C LEU A 25 41.21 -11.70 3.68
N LYS A 26 42.47 -12.03 4.01
CA LYS A 26 42.81 -12.94 5.12
C LYS A 26 42.20 -12.48 6.46
N LYS A 27 42.20 -11.17 6.71
CA LYS A 27 41.58 -10.60 7.91
C LYS A 27 40.05 -10.82 7.91
N VAL A 28 39.39 -10.58 6.79
CA VAL A 28 37.95 -10.80 6.63
C VAL A 28 37.60 -12.29 6.78
N GLU A 29 38.37 -13.18 6.16
CA GLU A 29 38.18 -14.64 6.28
C GLU A 29 38.29 -15.12 7.73
N LYS A 30 39.31 -14.63 8.46
CA LYS A 30 39.49 -14.96 9.88
C LYS A 30 38.31 -14.47 10.73
N ILE A 31 37.85 -13.24 10.49
CA ILE A 31 36.70 -12.67 11.19
C ILE A 31 35.43 -13.46 10.88
N ASN A 32 35.20 -13.81 9.61
CA ASN A 32 34.05 -14.61 9.19
C ASN A 32 34.06 -16.01 9.82
N LYS A 33 35.20 -16.69 9.84
CA LYS A 33 35.31 -18.01 10.49
C LYS A 33 34.99 -17.93 11.98
N GLY A 34 35.62 -16.99 12.69
CA GLY A 34 35.35 -16.80 14.12
C GLY A 34 33.90 -16.40 14.41
N PHE A 35 33.29 -15.57 13.56
CA PHE A 35 31.87 -15.22 13.64
C PHE A 35 30.96 -16.44 13.52
N LEU A 36 31.19 -17.30 12.52
CA LEU A 36 30.40 -18.50 12.29
C LEU A 36 30.57 -19.53 13.42
N GLU A 37 31.78 -19.68 13.95
CA GLU A 37 32.07 -20.53 15.09
C GLU A 37 31.30 -20.07 16.35
N LYS A 38 31.30 -18.76 16.63
CA LYS A 38 30.56 -18.17 17.76
C LYS A 38 29.06 -18.35 17.62
N ARG A 39 28.51 -18.17 16.41
CA ARG A 39 27.10 -18.46 16.14
C ARG A 39 26.78 -19.93 16.36
N LYS A 40 27.62 -20.84 15.85
CA LYS A 40 27.45 -22.30 16.05
C LYS A 40 27.47 -22.67 17.53
N ALA A 41 28.32 -22.02 18.32
CA ALA A 41 28.39 -22.18 19.76
C ALA A 41 27.26 -21.47 20.54
N LYS A 42 26.35 -20.76 19.85
CA LYS A 42 25.27 -19.96 20.44
C LYS A 42 25.76 -18.94 21.48
N GLU A 43 26.90 -18.31 21.22
CA GLU A 43 27.46 -17.29 22.11
C GLU A 43 26.66 -15.98 21.99
N TYR A 44 25.71 -15.76 22.89
CA TYR A 44 24.82 -14.60 22.89
C TYR A 44 25.22 -13.61 23.99
N THR A 45 26.12 -12.67 23.66
CA THR A 45 26.69 -11.71 24.60
C THR A 45 26.72 -10.31 23.99
N GLU A 46 26.87 -9.27 24.80
CA GLU A 46 27.06 -7.90 24.32
C GLU A 46 28.28 -7.77 23.39
N LYS A 47 29.33 -8.57 23.63
CA LYS A 47 30.54 -8.60 22.78
C LYS A 47 30.25 -9.18 21.41
N THR A 48 29.45 -10.26 21.33
CA THR A 48 29.05 -10.82 20.03
C THR A 48 28.05 -9.91 19.32
N LEU A 49 27.20 -9.20 20.06
CA LEU A 49 26.35 -8.14 19.51
C LEU A 49 27.19 -7.03 18.86
N GLU A 50 28.17 -6.46 19.56
CA GLU A 50 29.04 -5.42 19.00
C GLU A 50 29.83 -5.92 17.77
N MET A 51 30.31 -7.16 17.82
CA MET A 51 31.00 -7.81 16.71
C MET A 51 30.12 -7.88 15.45
N THR A 52 28.82 -8.22 15.58
CA THR A 52 27.92 -8.27 14.41
C THR A 52 27.76 -6.89 13.75
N MET A 53 27.71 -5.80 14.53
CA MET A 53 27.64 -4.43 13.96
C MET A 53 28.91 -4.04 13.22
N LYS A 54 30.09 -4.40 13.76
CA LYS A 54 31.38 -4.21 13.08
C LYS A 54 31.47 -4.97 11.76
N MET A 55 30.90 -6.17 11.70
CA MET A 55 30.84 -6.94 10.45
C MET A 55 29.83 -6.36 9.45
N ALA A 56 28.67 -5.89 9.93
CA ALA A 56 27.68 -5.23 9.10
C ALA A 56 28.24 -3.97 8.43
N ALA A 57 29.11 -3.21 9.12
CA ALA A 57 29.81 -2.07 8.54
C ALA A 57 30.76 -2.44 7.39
N LEU A 58 31.24 -3.68 7.32
CA LEU A 58 32.09 -4.16 6.22
C LEU A 58 31.27 -4.70 5.04
N SER A 59 30.17 -5.41 5.34
CA SER A 59 29.33 -6.06 4.35
C SER A 59 27.91 -6.21 4.88
N PRO A 60 27.08 -5.16 4.80
CA PRO A 60 25.71 -5.21 5.34
C PRO A 60 24.86 -6.24 4.58
N ASP A 61 25.17 -6.54 3.31
CA ASP A 61 24.43 -7.53 2.50
C ASP A 61 24.73 -9.00 2.87
N PHE A 62 25.55 -9.27 3.89
CA PHE A 62 25.73 -10.63 4.38
C PHE A 62 24.66 -11.00 5.42
N ASP A 63 23.57 -11.60 4.95
CA ASP A 63 22.36 -11.93 5.73
C ASP A 63 22.61 -12.71 7.02
N THR A 64 23.63 -13.55 7.05
CA THR A 64 23.98 -14.35 8.24
C THR A 64 24.32 -13.45 9.44
N ILE A 65 24.86 -12.25 9.20
CA ILE A 65 25.13 -11.24 10.24
C ILE A 65 23.83 -10.87 10.95
N TRP A 66 22.80 -10.52 10.18
CA TRP A 66 21.53 -10.07 10.73
C TRP A 66 20.76 -11.19 11.41
N ASN A 67 20.81 -12.41 10.88
CA ASN A 67 20.22 -13.58 11.54
C ASN A 67 20.84 -13.80 12.93
N TYR A 68 22.17 -13.80 13.03
CA TYR A 68 22.83 -13.97 14.33
C TYR A 68 22.59 -12.79 15.25
N ARG A 69 22.61 -11.55 14.72
CA ARG A 69 22.30 -10.35 15.49
C ARG A 69 20.89 -10.44 16.11
N ARG A 70 19.89 -10.90 15.35
CA ARG A 70 18.53 -11.13 15.87
C ARG A 70 18.50 -12.20 16.97
N GLU A 71 19.20 -13.32 16.80
CA GLU A 71 19.32 -14.35 17.84
C GLU A 71 19.90 -13.77 19.14
N ILE A 72 20.96 -12.96 19.04
CA ILE A 72 21.60 -12.30 20.18
C ILE A 72 20.67 -11.28 20.82
N ILE A 73 20.05 -10.38 20.04
CA ILE A 73 19.11 -9.37 20.55
C ILE A 73 17.96 -10.04 21.29
N THR A 74 17.33 -11.05 20.69
CA THR A 74 16.23 -11.79 21.33
C THR A 74 16.68 -12.40 22.66
N HIS A 75 17.88 -13.00 22.72
CA HIS A 75 18.40 -13.58 23.95
C HIS A 75 18.67 -12.53 25.04
N LEU A 76 19.38 -11.46 24.69
CA LEU A 76 19.77 -10.40 25.64
C LEU A 76 18.58 -9.56 26.13
N ASN A 77 17.54 -9.43 25.30
CA ASN A 77 16.38 -8.62 25.61
C ASN A 77 15.28 -9.41 26.36
N LYS A 78 15.31 -10.75 26.31
CA LYS A 78 14.21 -11.61 26.79
C LYS A 78 13.81 -11.36 28.24
N GLU A 79 14.78 -11.24 29.14
CA GLU A 79 14.55 -11.15 30.59
C GLU A 79 14.45 -9.70 31.10
N LYS A 80 14.52 -8.71 30.20
CA LYS A 80 14.42 -7.29 30.56
C LYS A 80 12.96 -6.89 30.79
N LYS A 81 12.76 -5.86 31.62
CA LYS A 81 11.43 -5.24 31.80
C LYS A 81 10.96 -4.57 30.50
N PRO A 82 9.64 -4.44 30.25
CA PRO A 82 9.11 -3.86 29.02
C PRO A 82 9.73 -2.50 28.62
N ASP A 83 9.88 -1.57 29.56
CA ASP A 83 10.48 -0.25 29.28
C ASP A 83 11.96 -0.37 28.85
N GLU A 84 12.71 -1.28 29.46
CA GLU A 84 14.10 -1.55 29.09
C GLU A 84 14.19 -2.26 27.73
N GLN A 85 13.25 -3.16 27.45
CA GLN A 85 13.16 -3.84 26.16
C GLN A 85 12.88 -2.87 25.03
N TYR A 86 11.93 -1.96 25.24
CA TYR A 86 11.59 -0.92 24.28
C TYR A 86 12.78 0.02 24.05
N LYS A 87 13.43 0.48 25.12
CA LYS A 87 14.65 1.30 25.02
C LYS A 87 15.79 0.59 24.29
N PHE A 88 15.92 -0.73 24.46
CA PHE A 88 16.89 -1.52 23.71
C PHE A 88 16.61 -1.44 22.19
N PHE A 89 15.36 -1.64 21.76
CA PHE A 89 14.99 -1.55 20.35
C PHE A 89 15.19 -0.14 19.79
N LEU A 90 14.86 0.92 20.54
CA LEU A 90 15.13 2.30 20.13
C LEU A 90 16.64 2.56 19.95
N THR A 91 17.46 2.02 20.85
CA THR A 91 18.92 2.14 20.76
C THR A 91 19.47 1.42 19.53
N GLU A 92 18.95 0.22 19.25
CA GLU A 92 19.29 -0.54 18.05
C GLU A 92 18.92 0.25 16.77
N LEU A 93 17.69 0.77 16.69
CA LEU A 93 17.24 1.58 15.56
C LEU A 93 18.13 2.80 15.35
N MET A 94 18.52 3.50 16.42
CA MET A 94 19.42 4.64 16.33
C MET A 94 20.82 4.23 15.84
N GLY A 95 21.34 3.11 16.32
CA GLY A 95 22.64 2.56 15.91
C GLY A 95 22.71 2.20 14.42
N LEU A 96 21.59 1.78 13.82
CA LEU A 96 21.53 1.42 12.39
C LEU A 96 21.57 2.63 11.45
N VAL A 97 21.22 3.85 11.92
CA VAL A 97 21.08 5.03 11.05
C VAL A 97 22.36 5.35 10.29
N LYS A 98 23.52 5.28 10.94
CA LYS A 98 24.82 5.53 10.29
C LYS A 98 25.06 4.53 9.15
N LEU A 99 24.81 3.25 9.42
CA LEU A 99 25.02 2.19 8.45
C LEU A 99 24.08 2.34 7.24
N MET A 100 22.83 2.79 7.46
CA MET A 100 21.90 3.05 6.37
C MET A 100 22.32 4.23 5.50
N LYS A 101 22.88 5.29 6.09
CA LYS A 101 23.41 6.42 5.30
C LYS A 101 24.57 6.02 4.41
N GLU A 102 25.44 5.14 4.92
CA GLU A 102 26.59 4.61 4.17
C GLU A 102 26.17 3.56 3.13
N ASN A 103 25.08 2.81 3.41
CA ASN A 103 24.62 1.70 2.58
C ASN A 103 23.10 1.79 2.29
N PRO A 104 22.63 2.87 1.64
CA PRO A 104 21.20 3.18 1.51
C PRO A 104 20.42 2.21 0.61
N LYS A 105 21.13 1.31 -0.08
CA LYS A 105 20.59 0.33 -1.03
C LYS A 105 20.66 -1.13 -0.52
N SER A 106 21.04 -1.34 0.74
CA SER A 106 21.16 -2.69 1.32
C SER A 106 19.80 -3.24 1.74
N TYR A 107 19.29 -4.24 1.03
CA TYR A 107 17.99 -4.86 1.33
C TYR A 107 17.97 -5.51 2.72
N THR A 108 19.05 -6.19 3.07
CA THR A 108 19.18 -6.96 4.32
C THR A 108 19.18 -6.03 5.54
N LEU A 109 19.78 -4.85 5.40
CA LEU A 109 19.79 -3.79 6.42
C LEU A 109 18.41 -3.18 6.63
N TRP A 110 17.72 -2.81 5.55
CA TRP A 110 16.32 -2.35 5.63
C TRP A 110 15.44 -3.43 6.27
N GLY A 111 15.62 -4.69 5.88
CA GLY A 111 14.90 -5.84 6.46
C GLY A 111 15.17 -6.05 7.95
N HIS A 112 16.42 -5.91 8.39
CA HIS A 112 16.75 -5.96 9.83
C HIS A 112 16.08 -4.81 10.59
N ARG A 113 16.09 -3.59 10.04
CA ARG A 113 15.41 -2.45 10.65
C ARG A 113 13.90 -2.69 10.80
N GLN A 114 13.25 -3.26 9.77
CA GLN A 114 11.84 -3.65 9.84
C GLN A 114 11.58 -4.66 10.97
N TRP A 115 12.44 -5.66 11.13
CA TRP A 115 12.33 -6.62 12.23
C TRP A 115 12.41 -5.94 13.60
N VAL A 116 13.38 -5.06 13.81
CA VAL A 116 13.54 -4.32 15.08
C VAL A 116 12.29 -3.48 15.39
N ILE A 117 11.69 -2.86 14.38
CA ILE A 117 10.43 -2.10 14.52
C ILE A 117 9.30 -3.01 14.97
N LEU A 118 9.10 -4.14 14.29
CA LEU A 118 8.02 -5.06 14.62
C LEU A 118 8.15 -5.61 16.05
N GLU A 119 9.36 -5.90 16.51
CA GLU A 119 9.58 -6.30 17.92
C GLU A 119 9.30 -5.15 18.90
N GLY A 120 9.73 -3.93 18.57
CA GLY A 120 9.44 -2.75 19.39
C GLY A 120 7.94 -2.43 19.48
N LEU A 121 7.20 -2.58 18.38
CA LEU A 121 5.75 -2.34 18.33
C LEU A 121 4.94 -3.30 19.20
N LYS A 122 5.43 -4.53 19.44
CA LYS A 122 4.79 -5.48 20.37
C LYS A 122 4.75 -4.95 21.80
N ILE A 123 5.69 -4.07 22.16
CA ILE A 123 5.77 -3.42 23.47
C ILE A 123 5.07 -2.07 23.43
N GLU A 124 5.34 -1.27 22.39
CA GLU A 124 4.76 0.08 22.20
C GLU A 124 3.24 0.09 22.33
N LYS A 125 2.56 -0.95 21.85
CA LYS A 125 1.09 -1.08 21.91
C LYS A 125 0.50 -1.07 23.33
N PHE A 126 1.32 -1.27 24.35
CA PHE A 126 0.92 -1.24 25.77
C PHE A 126 1.40 0.02 26.49
N MET A 127 2.01 0.98 25.79
CA MET A 127 2.55 2.22 26.35
C MET A 127 1.54 3.36 26.21
N THR A 128 1.58 4.32 27.15
CA THR A 128 0.76 5.53 27.08
C THR A 128 1.39 6.60 26.20
N GLU A 129 0.59 7.56 25.73
CA GLU A 129 1.10 8.70 24.95
C GLU A 129 2.18 9.50 25.71
N GLU A 130 2.04 9.63 27.03
CA GLU A 130 3.01 10.30 27.90
C GLU A 130 4.37 9.59 27.90
N GLN A 131 4.38 8.25 27.83
CA GLN A 131 5.59 7.46 27.72
C GLN A 131 6.23 7.57 26.31
N LEU A 132 5.42 7.77 25.26
CA LEU A 132 5.90 7.85 23.88
C LEU A 132 6.36 9.25 23.47
N LYS A 133 5.84 10.30 24.09
CA LYS A 133 6.18 11.70 23.76
C LYS A 133 7.68 12.01 23.87
N PRO A 134 8.41 11.60 24.93
CA PRO A 134 9.86 11.87 25.06
C PRO A 134 10.71 11.20 23.96
N VAL A 135 10.22 10.09 23.40
CA VAL A 135 10.91 9.35 22.34
C VAL A 135 10.41 9.72 20.94
N GLY A 136 9.70 10.84 20.79
CA GLY A 136 9.30 11.38 19.49
C GLY A 136 7.94 10.92 18.98
N GLY A 137 7.09 10.37 19.87
CA GLY A 137 5.71 9.98 19.59
C GLY A 137 5.55 8.56 19.04
N GLY A 138 6.48 7.66 19.36
CA GLY A 138 6.45 6.26 18.92
C GLY A 138 7.39 5.94 17.75
N ILE A 139 7.61 4.64 17.52
CA ILE A 139 8.59 4.14 16.56
C ILE A 139 8.24 4.58 15.14
N LEU A 140 7.00 4.34 14.68
CA LEU A 140 6.63 4.63 13.28
C LEU A 140 6.74 6.11 12.94
N ASN A 141 6.40 7.00 13.89
CA ASN A 141 6.57 8.44 13.72
C ASN A 141 8.05 8.86 13.57
N ASN A 142 8.97 8.19 14.27
CA ASN A 142 10.40 8.40 14.09
C ASN A 142 10.90 7.87 12.74
N GLU A 143 10.36 6.76 12.25
CA GLU A 143 10.72 6.20 10.96
C GLU A 143 10.26 7.07 9.79
N ILE A 144 9.10 7.72 9.89
CA ILE A 144 8.66 8.73 8.93
C ILE A 144 9.67 9.88 8.84
N LYS A 145 10.14 10.40 9.98
CA LYS A 145 11.17 11.47 10.04
C LYS A 145 12.51 11.01 9.47
N LEU A 146 12.86 9.74 9.65
CA LEU A 146 14.07 9.17 9.04
C LEU A 146 13.92 9.10 7.51
N CYS A 147 12.76 8.66 7.01
CA CYS A 147 12.48 8.63 5.59
C CYS A 147 12.59 10.03 4.98
N ASP A 148 12.06 11.07 5.63
CA ASP A 148 12.19 12.46 5.17
C ASP A 148 13.67 12.87 5.00
N LYS A 149 14.51 12.53 5.98
CA LYS A 149 15.96 12.81 5.92
C LYS A 149 16.66 12.03 4.82
N MET A 150 16.30 10.77 4.62
CA MET A 150 16.90 9.92 3.59
C MET A 150 16.47 10.34 2.18
N LEU A 151 15.20 10.70 1.99
CA LEU A 151 14.67 11.22 0.72
C LEU A 151 15.14 12.65 0.43
N THR A 152 15.48 13.45 1.45
CA THR A 152 16.17 14.72 1.24
C THR A 152 17.58 14.51 0.65
N ALA A 153 18.26 13.43 1.04
CA ALA A 153 19.60 13.10 0.55
C ALA A 153 19.58 12.44 -0.84
N ASP A 154 18.60 11.57 -1.09
CA ASP A 154 18.35 10.94 -2.40
C ASP A 154 16.85 10.72 -2.58
N GLU A 155 16.21 11.67 -3.26
CA GLU A 155 14.76 11.68 -3.48
C GLU A 155 14.27 10.56 -4.41
N ARG A 156 15.19 9.88 -5.09
CA ARG A 156 14.92 8.73 -5.98
C ARG A 156 15.32 7.40 -5.34
N ASN A 157 15.66 7.38 -4.06
CA ASN A 157 15.98 6.15 -3.35
C ASN A 157 14.72 5.27 -3.20
N PHE A 158 14.55 4.35 -4.14
CA PHE A 158 13.39 3.45 -4.14
C PHE A 158 13.31 2.55 -2.91
N HIS A 159 14.45 2.22 -2.26
CA HIS A 159 14.42 1.44 -1.01
C HIS A 159 13.79 2.25 0.11
N CYS A 160 14.14 3.54 0.20
CA CYS A 160 13.54 4.44 1.17
C CYS A 160 12.05 4.67 0.90
N TRP A 161 11.64 4.79 -0.38
CA TRP A 161 10.22 4.88 -0.75
C TRP A 161 9.43 3.62 -0.40
N ASN A 162 9.98 2.44 -0.73
CA ASN A 162 9.36 1.16 -0.38
C ASN A 162 9.26 1.00 1.15
N TYR A 163 10.33 1.36 1.86
CA TYR A 163 10.36 1.32 3.32
C TYR A 163 9.35 2.29 3.94
N ARG A 164 9.27 3.54 3.45
CA ARG A 164 8.26 4.52 3.88
C ARG A 164 6.85 4.00 3.64
N SER A 165 6.58 3.45 2.47
CA SER A 165 5.28 2.83 2.17
C SER A 165 4.98 1.68 3.12
N TRP A 166 5.98 0.88 3.50
CA TRP A 166 5.81 -0.17 4.51
C TRP A 166 5.48 0.42 5.89
N VAL A 167 6.23 1.42 6.37
CA VAL A 167 6.00 2.11 7.65
C VAL A 167 4.57 2.65 7.71
N VAL A 168 4.13 3.35 6.66
CA VAL A 168 2.77 3.89 6.56
C VAL A 168 1.75 2.76 6.58
N ASN A 169 1.93 1.70 5.78
CA ASN A 169 0.99 0.57 5.80
C ASN A 169 0.94 -0.13 7.18
N THR A 170 2.06 -0.25 7.89
CA THR A 170 2.09 -0.76 9.27
C THR A 170 1.28 0.14 10.21
N GLN A 171 1.40 1.46 10.07
CA GLN A 171 0.59 2.42 10.84
C GLN A 171 -0.91 2.30 10.51
N LEU A 172 -1.26 2.18 9.23
CA LEU A 172 -2.66 1.99 8.81
C LEU A 172 -3.25 0.69 9.35
N SER A 173 -2.47 -0.40 9.38
CA SER A 173 -2.92 -1.67 9.96
C SER A 173 -3.18 -1.60 11.46
N GLN A 174 -2.48 -0.73 12.20
CA GLN A 174 -2.79 -0.50 13.61
C GLN A 174 -4.16 0.18 13.77
N TYR A 175 -4.51 1.12 12.90
CA TYR A 175 -5.85 1.71 12.89
C TYR A 175 -6.93 0.67 12.53
N ASP A 176 -6.66 -0.20 11.55
CA ASP A 176 -7.57 -1.29 11.18
C ASP A 176 -7.80 -2.28 12.34
N GLU A 177 -6.77 -2.56 13.14
CA GLU A 177 -6.88 -3.42 14.31
C GLU A 177 -7.73 -2.79 15.42
N ILE A 178 -7.57 -1.48 15.64
CA ILE A 178 -8.40 -0.71 16.59
C ILE A 178 -9.86 -0.74 16.15
N GLU A 179 -10.14 -0.40 14.89
CA GLU A 179 -11.50 -0.40 14.33
C GLU A 179 -12.17 -1.78 14.49
N LYS A 180 -11.47 -2.86 14.15
CA LYS A 180 -11.98 -4.23 14.32
C LYS A 180 -12.23 -4.60 15.79
N ALA A 181 -11.34 -4.20 16.70
CA ALA A 181 -11.49 -4.47 18.12
C ALA A 181 -12.73 -3.77 18.69
N VAL A 182 -12.98 -2.52 18.28
CA VAL A 182 -14.16 -1.74 18.67
C VAL A 182 -15.45 -2.40 18.16
N LEU A 183 -15.49 -2.75 16.87
CA LEU A 183 -16.65 -3.44 16.27
C LEU A 183 -16.92 -4.81 16.92
N MET A 184 -15.86 -5.55 17.29
CA MET A 184 -16.00 -6.84 17.98
C MET A 184 -16.56 -6.68 19.40
N LYS A 185 -16.11 -5.68 20.15
CA LYS A 185 -16.66 -5.35 21.48
C LYS A 185 -18.14 -5.00 21.39
N ALA A 186 -18.55 -4.19 20.42
CA ALA A 186 -19.95 -3.83 20.19
C ALA A 186 -20.81 -5.08 19.90
N LYS A 187 -20.34 -5.99 19.03
CA LYS A 187 -21.03 -7.24 18.71
C LYS A 187 -21.14 -8.24 19.86
N LEU A 188 -20.17 -8.26 20.78
CA LEU A 188 -20.22 -9.12 21.96
C LEU A 188 -21.26 -8.60 22.96
N LYS A 189 -21.27 -7.28 23.20
CA LYS A 189 -22.23 -6.64 24.08
C LYS A 189 -23.68 -6.82 23.60
N SER A 190 -23.97 -6.59 22.32
CA SER A 190 -25.34 -6.79 21.79
C SER A 190 -25.84 -8.24 21.93
N LYS A 191 -24.93 -9.22 21.91
CA LYS A 191 -25.27 -10.64 22.17
C LYS A 191 -25.51 -10.94 23.66
N GLU A 192 -24.91 -10.18 24.57
CA GLU A 192 -25.11 -10.28 26.01
C GLU A 192 -26.44 -9.62 26.41
N SER A 193 -26.72 -8.40 25.91
CA SER A 193 -28.00 -7.69 26.11
C SER A 193 -29.20 -8.49 25.60
N ALA A 194 -29.07 -9.16 24.45
CA ALA A 194 -30.11 -10.04 23.89
C ALA A 194 -30.40 -11.30 24.74
N LYS A 195 -29.51 -11.65 25.68
CA LYS A 195 -29.69 -12.77 26.62
C LYS A 195 -30.26 -12.35 27.97
N GLU A 196 -30.02 -11.11 28.40
CA GLU A 196 -30.37 -10.66 29.76
C GLU A 196 -31.64 -9.79 29.83
N GLY A 197 -32.20 -9.35 28.70
CA GLY A 197 -33.48 -8.63 28.70
C GLY A 197 -33.43 -7.24 29.36
N GLU A 198 -32.21 -6.72 29.60
CA GLU A 198 -31.97 -5.35 30.05
C GLU A 198 -31.64 -4.45 28.84
N GLY A 199 -32.22 -3.26 28.82
CA GLY A 199 -32.05 -2.29 27.74
C GLY A 199 -30.61 -1.77 27.65
N GLU A 200 -30.13 -1.60 26.42
CA GLU A 200 -28.83 -0.99 26.14
C GLU A 200 -28.73 0.40 26.78
N THR A 201 -27.67 0.67 27.55
CA THR A 201 -27.37 2.04 27.99
C THR A 201 -26.75 2.83 26.84
N GLU A 202 -27.47 3.85 26.39
CA GLU A 202 -27.18 4.76 25.26
C GLU A 202 -25.73 5.28 25.25
N THR A 203 -25.16 5.55 26.42
CA THR A 203 -23.78 6.05 26.62
C THR A 203 -22.69 5.12 26.11
N THR A 204 -22.86 3.80 26.25
CA THR A 204 -21.83 2.82 25.87
C THR A 204 -21.78 2.52 24.37
N GLU A 205 -22.89 2.72 23.64
CA GLU A 205 -22.88 2.62 22.18
C GLU A 205 -22.19 3.83 21.54
N GLU A 206 -22.47 5.03 22.05
CA GLU A 206 -21.87 6.28 21.57
C GLU A 206 -20.35 6.26 21.70
N GLU A 207 -19.81 5.83 22.86
CA GLU A 207 -18.36 5.70 23.07
C GLU A 207 -17.70 4.73 22.06
N THR A 208 -18.34 3.60 21.75
CA THR A 208 -17.79 2.66 20.75
C THR A 208 -17.87 3.21 19.32
N LYS A 209 -18.91 3.98 18.98
CA LYS A 209 -19.01 4.64 17.67
C LYS A 209 -17.94 5.73 17.54
N GLU A 210 -17.68 6.48 18.61
CA GLU A 210 -16.65 7.52 18.67
C GLU A 210 -15.23 6.95 18.52
N GLU A 211 -14.89 5.86 19.22
CA GLU A 211 -13.58 5.20 19.08
C GLU A 211 -13.31 4.68 17.65
N ALA A 212 -14.32 4.08 17.01
CA ALA A 212 -14.20 3.60 15.63
C ALA A 212 -14.05 4.77 14.64
N TYR A 213 -14.86 5.82 14.81
CA TYR A 213 -14.79 7.04 14.02
C TYR A 213 -13.41 7.70 14.10
N ASN A 214 -12.85 7.80 15.30
CA ASN A 214 -11.52 8.36 15.52
C ASN A 214 -10.42 7.54 14.80
N ALA A 215 -10.54 6.21 14.75
CA ALA A 215 -9.60 5.35 14.02
C ALA A 215 -9.65 5.57 12.50
N GLU A 216 -10.85 5.68 11.93
CA GLU A 216 -11.04 5.96 10.50
C GLU A 216 -10.53 7.36 10.13
N GLU A 217 -10.82 8.37 10.96
CA GLU A 217 -10.34 9.74 10.76
C GLU A 217 -8.81 9.80 10.81
N MET A 218 -8.18 9.14 11.78
CA MET A 218 -6.71 9.05 11.88
C MET A 218 -6.09 8.39 10.64
N LYS A 219 -6.72 7.33 10.13
CA LYS A 219 -6.29 6.63 8.93
C LYS A 219 -6.36 7.54 7.70
N LEU A 220 -7.49 8.22 7.51
CA LEU A 220 -7.69 9.15 6.39
C LEU A 220 -6.72 10.33 6.47
N ARG A 221 -6.56 10.92 7.66
CA ARG A 221 -5.57 11.97 7.92
C ARG A 221 -4.17 11.53 7.53
N LYS A 222 -3.74 10.34 7.95
CA LYS A 222 -2.41 9.82 7.64
C LYS A 222 -2.21 9.62 6.13
N LEU A 223 -3.22 9.12 5.43
CA LEU A 223 -3.18 8.98 3.97
C LEU A 223 -3.07 10.34 3.26
N ASN A 224 -3.84 11.34 3.72
CA ASN A 224 -3.80 12.69 3.17
C ASN A 224 -2.46 13.38 3.42
N GLU A 225 -1.86 13.24 4.61
CA GLU A 225 -0.52 13.75 4.92
C GLU A 225 0.55 13.19 3.96
N GLU A 226 0.49 11.89 3.66
CA GLU A 226 1.40 11.26 2.68
C GLU A 226 1.09 11.71 1.24
N PHE A 227 -0.19 11.87 0.89
CA PHE A 227 -0.59 12.37 -0.43
C PHE A 227 -0.08 13.80 -0.65
N ASP A 228 -0.20 14.68 0.34
CA ASP A 228 0.35 16.04 0.30
C ASP A 228 1.87 16.06 0.24
N MET A 229 2.54 15.13 0.93
CA MET A 229 3.98 14.98 0.82
C MET A 229 4.38 14.62 -0.62
N THR A 230 3.68 13.67 -1.26
CA THR A 230 3.97 13.33 -2.67
C THR A 230 3.75 14.50 -3.60
N THR A 231 2.73 15.34 -3.35
CA THR A 231 2.51 16.59 -4.09
C THR A 231 3.76 17.45 -4.05
N LYS A 232 4.27 17.74 -2.84
CA LYS A 232 5.44 18.60 -2.64
C LYS A 232 6.69 18.05 -3.32
N MET A 233 6.90 16.73 -3.25
CA MET A 233 8.06 16.10 -3.87
C MET A 233 7.98 16.08 -5.40
N ALA A 234 6.80 15.82 -5.96
CA ALA A 234 6.56 15.79 -7.39
C ALA A 234 6.64 17.18 -8.03
N GLU A 235 6.12 18.21 -7.36
CA GLU A 235 6.22 19.61 -7.80
C GLU A 235 7.65 20.16 -7.72
N LYS A 236 8.43 19.70 -6.73
CA LYS A 236 9.85 20.07 -6.59
C LYS A 236 10.72 19.44 -7.69
N ASN A 237 10.43 18.20 -8.08
CA ASN A 237 11.13 17.49 -9.15
C ASN A 237 10.17 16.60 -9.92
N PHE A 238 9.78 17.05 -11.11
CA PHE A 238 8.86 16.32 -11.99
C PHE A 238 9.40 14.95 -12.45
N SER A 239 10.73 14.77 -12.47
CA SER A 239 11.38 13.49 -12.76
C SER A 239 11.41 12.52 -11.59
N ASN A 240 10.81 12.86 -10.45
CA ASN A 240 10.68 11.94 -9.33
C ASN A 240 9.57 10.91 -9.57
N PHE A 241 9.87 9.91 -10.40
CA PHE A 241 8.95 8.79 -10.66
C PHE A 241 8.46 8.11 -9.38
N SER A 242 9.29 8.01 -8.34
CA SER A 242 8.89 7.38 -7.08
C SER A 242 7.81 8.17 -6.35
N ALA A 243 7.85 9.51 -6.40
CA ALA A 243 6.80 10.36 -5.85
C ALA A 243 5.48 10.16 -6.62
N TRP A 244 5.50 10.20 -7.95
CA TRP A 244 4.32 9.96 -8.79
C TRP A 244 3.71 8.57 -8.59
N HIS A 245 4.56 7.55 -8.51
CA HIS A 245 4.12 6.17 -8.25
C HIS A 245 3.55 5.98 -6.86
N TYR A 246 4.10 6.64 -5.84
CA TYR A 246 3.54 6.56 -4.51
C TYR A 246 2.21 7.33 -4.43
N ARG A 247 2.13 8.49 -5.06
CA ARG A 247 0.90 9.29 -5.23
C ARG A 247 -0.22 8.48 -5.85
N SER A 248 0.05 7.75 -6.93
CA SER A 248 -0.97 6.95 -7.61
C SER A 248 -1.57 5.87 -6.71
N LYS A 249 -0.73 5.22 -5.89
CA LYS A 249 -1.17 4.22 -4.91
C LYS A 249 -1.97 4.82 -3.76
N LEU A 250 -1.56 5.99 -3.27
CA LEU A 250 -2.27 6.70 -2.20
C LEU A 250 -3.65 7.15 -2.66
N MET A 251 -3.75 7.68 -3.88
CA MET A 251 -5.03 8.11 -4.48
C MET A 251 -6.05 6.96 -4.50
N LEU A 252 -5.64 5.76 -4.93
CA LEU A 252 -6.50 4.57 -4.91
C LEU A 252 -6.88 4.14 -3.49
N LYS A 253 -5.98 4.30 -2.51
CA LYS A 253 -6.27 3.96 -1.09
C LYS A 253 -7.23 4.94 -0.43
N ILE A 254 -7.13 6.24 -0.74
CA ILE A 254 -7.99 7.30 -0.21
C ILE A 254 -9.41 7.16 -0.78
N HIS A 255 -9.51 6.84 -2.07
CA HIS A 255 -10.79 6.79 -2.79
C HIS A 255 -11.34 5.37 -3.01
N LYS A 256 -10.79 4.36 -2.32
CA LYS A 256 -11.22 2.95 -2.45
C LYS A 256 -12.72 2.75 -2.21
N ASP A 257 -13.30 3.53 -1.30
CA ASP A 257 -14.72 3.47 -0.96
C ASP A 257 -15.46 4.73 -1.44
N SER A 258 -14.96 5.41 -2.46
CA SER A 258 -15.67 6.56 -3.02
C SER A 258 -16.98 6.09 -3.65
N ASN A 259 -18.06 6.86 -3.46
CA ASN A 259 -19.37 6.62 -4.07
C ASN A 259 -19.37 7.04 -5.56
N SER A 260 -18.28 6.73 -6.29
CA SER A 260 -18.10 7.09 -7.68
C SER A 260 -18.14 5.82 -8.52
N PRO A 261 -18.73 5.85 -9.74
CA PRO A 261 -18.51 4.78 -10.70
C PRO A 261 -17.06 4.72 -11.16
N TYR A 262 -16.24 5.75 -10.89
CA TYR A 262 -14.81 5.75 -11.19
C TYR A 262 -14.01 5.22 -9.99
N LYS A 263 -12.85 4.61 -10.28
CA LYS A 263 -11.91 4.18 -9.23
C LYS A 263 -11.41 5.32 -8.34
N VAL A 264 -11.41 6.52 -8.90
CA VAL A 264 -11.08 7.78 -8.25
C VAL A 264 -12.07 8.81 -8.78
N PRO A 265 -12.59 9.73 -7.96
CA PRO A 265 -13.51 10.77 -8.40
C PRO A 265 -13.02 11.49 -9.67
N LEU A 266 -13.91 11.65 -10.65
CA LEU A 266 -13.59 12.18 -11.98
C LEU A 266 -13.03 13.60 -11.92
N ASP A 267 -13.58 14.45 -11.06
CA ASP A 267 -13.10 15.79 -10.77
C ASP A 267 -11.65 15.80 -10.29
N LEU A 268 -11.27 14.83 -9.44
CA LEU A 268 -9.89 14.66 -9.02
C LEU A 268 -8.99 14.18 -10.16
N ILE A 269 -9.45 13.27 -11.01
CA ILE A 269 -8.70 12.84 -12.19
C ILE A 269 -8.42 14.04 -13.10
N HIS A 270 -9.42 14.88 -13.36
CA HIS A 270 -9.28 16.10 -14.16
C HIS A 270 -8.28 17.08 -13.53
N LYS A 271 -8.39 17.31 -12.22
CA LYS A 271 -7.44 18.15 -11.47
C LYS A 271 -6.00 17.64 -11.56
N GLU A 272 -5.78 16.33 -11.48
CA GLU A 272 -4.45 15.73 -11.64
C GLU A 272 -3.94 15.80 -13.08
N LEU A 273 -4.82 15.66 -14.08
CA LEU A 273 -4.47 15.86 -15.49
C LEU A 273 -4.03 17.31 -15.74
N ASP A 274 -4.75 18.30 -15.21
CA ASP A 274 -4.37 19.71 -15.32
C ASP A 274 -3.03 20.01 -14.62
N LYS A 275 -2.79 19.35 -13.49
CA LYS A 275 -1.53 19.44 -12.77
C LYS A 275 -0.36 18.90 -13.58
N ILE A 276 -0.50 17.71 -14.17
CA ILE A 276 0.60 17.06 -14.89
C ILE A 276 0.89 17.74 -16.23
N LYS A 277 -0.08 18.42 -16.86
CA LYS A 277 0.12 19.19 -18.11
C LYS A 277 1.36 20.08 -18.04
N HIS A 278 1.54 20.83 -16.96
CA HIS A 278 2.69 21.71 -16.78
C HIS A 278 4.03 20.96 -16.82
N ALA A 279 4.11 19.81 -16.15
CA ALA A 279 5.30 18.96 -16.16
C ALA A 279 5.61 18.42 -17.57
N LEU A 280 4.58 17.99 -18.30
CA LEU A 280 4.71 17.47 -19.67
C LEU A 280 5.22 18.52 -20.67
N PHE A 281 4.76 19.77 -20.53
CA PHE A 281 5.24 20.86 -21.40
C PHE A 281 6.63 21.37 -21.01
N THR A 282 6.99 21.31 -19.73
CA THR A 282 8.29 21.77 -19.23
C THR A 282 9.41 20.79 -19.61
N GLU A 283 9.17 19.48 -19.43
CA GLU A 283 10.15 18.44 -19.73
C GLU A 283 9.54 17.32 -20.60
N PRO A 284 9.32 17.55 -21.90
CA PRO A 284 8.62 16.60 -22.78
C PRO A 284 9.35 15.26 -22.96
N ASN A 285 10.66 15.22 -22.67
CA ASN A 285 11.47 13.99 -22.75
C ASN A 285 11.47 13.18 -21.43
N ASP A 286 10.95 13.73 -20.34
CA ASP A 286 10.88 13.03 -19.06
C ASP A 286 9.75 12.02 -19.06
N GLN A 287 10.08 10.74 -18.90
CA GLN A 287 9.12 9.66 -18.92
C GLN A 287 8.24 9.62 -17.67
N SER A 288 8.67 10.23 -16.55
CA SER A 288 7.98 10.10 -15.27
C SER A 288 6.59 10.75 -15.30
N PRO A 289 6.46 12.02 -15.73
CA PRO A 289 5.15 12.66 -15.93
C PRO A 289 4.29 11.96 -16.97
N TRP A 290 4.88 11.48 -18.08
CA TRP A 290 4.14 10.74 -19.12
C TRP A 290 3.55 9.42 -18.59
N ASN A 291 4.30 8.68 -17.78
CA ASN A 291 3.81 7.45 -17.16
C ASN A 291 2.66 7.73 -16.19
N TYR A 292 2.74 8.82 -15.41
CA TYR A 292 1.66 9.23 -14.52
C TYR A 292 0.41 9.69 -15.28
N HIS A 293 0.58 10.53 -16.30
CA HIS A 293 -0.47 10.96 -17.21
C HIS A 293 -1.18 9.76 -17.85
N ARG A 294 -0.40 8.81 -18.39
CA ARG A 294 -0.92 7.57 -18.98
C ARG A 294 -1.76 6.75 -18.00
N TRP A 295 -1.35 6.73 -16.73
CA TRP A 295 -2.14 6.10 -15.68
C TRP A 295 -3.42 6.88 -15.37
N LEU A 296 -3.38 8.22 -15.24
CA LEU A 296 -4.57 9.05 -15.03
C LEU A 296 -5.60 8.88 -16.14
N VAL A 297 -5.15 8.89 -17.39
CA VAL A 297 -5.99 8.65 -18.57
C VAL A 297 -6.67 7.28 -18.47
N SER A 298 -6.02 6.26 -17.94
CA SER A 298 -6.65 4.94 -17.73
C SER A 298 -7.76 4.94 -16.66
N LEU A 299 -7.80 5.95 -15.79
CA LEU A 299 -8.83 6.10 -14.76
C LEU A 299 -10.08 6.83 -15.27
N LEU A 300 -10.02 7.48 -16.44
CA LEU A 300 -11.17 8.12 -17.08
C LEU A 300 -12.21 7.11 -17.56
N ILE A 301 -11.92 5.81 -17.48
CA ILE A 301 -12.87 4.76 -17.79
C ILE A 301 -13.65 4.44 -16.51
N PRO A 302 -14.97 4.73 -16.45
CA PRO A 302 -15.78 4.33 -15.31
C PRO A 302 -15.80 2.80 -15.20
N ILE A 303 -16.07 2.31 -14.01
CA ILE A 303 -16.46 0.92 -13.80
C ILE A 303 -17.84 0.76 -14.43
N TYR A 304 -18.00 -0.28 -15.25
CA TYR A 304 -19.21 -0.54 -16.03
C TYR A 304 -19.61 -2.00 -15.91
N ILE A 305 -20.87 -2.31 -16.23
CA ILE A 305 -21.36 -3.68 -16.22
C ILE A 305 -20.90 -4.35 -17.51
N LEU A 306 -20.08 -5.40 -17.38
CA LEU A 306 -19.58 -6.23 -18.48
C LEU A 306 -20.65 -7.18 -19.01
N ASP A 307 -21.29 -7.93 -18.10
CA ASP A 307 -22.35 -8.86 -18.43
C ASP A 307 -23.36 -8.99 -17.29
N GLN A 308 -24.57 -9.41 -17.66
CA GLN A 308 -25.64 -9.82 -16.75
C GLN A 308 -26.16 -11.20 -17.19
N LYS A 309 -26.37 -12.10 -16.23
CA LYS A 309 -26.87 -13.47 -16.47
C LYS A 309 -28.03 -13.78 -15.55
N VAL A 310 -29.18 -14.04 -16.15
CA VAL A 310 -30.41 -14.43 -15.44
C VAL A 310 -30.43 -15.95 -15.28
N ASP A 311 -30.58 -16.44 -14.04
CA ASP A 311 -30.84 -17.84 -13.70
C ASP A 311 -32.25 -17.94 -13.10
N LEU A 312 -33.23 -18.19 -13.96
CA LEU A 312 -34.65 -18.34 -13.55
C LEU A 312 -34.88 -19.55 -12.64
N THR A 313 -34.02 -20.57 -12.71
CA THR A 313 -34.15 -21.76 -11.85
C THR A 313 -33.82 -21.40 -10.40
N LYS A 314 -32.82 -20.54 -10.20
CA LYS A 314 -32.43 -20.05 -8.87
C LYS A 314 -33.14 -18.77 -8.47
N LYS A 315 -33.90 -18.15 -9.37
CA LYS A 315 -34.44 -16.79 -9.21
C LYS A 315 -33.33 -15.78 -8.86
N GLU A 316 -32.23 -15.80 -9.62
CA GLU A 316 -31.07 -14.95 -9.36
C GLU A 316 -30.57 -14.28 -10.64
N VAL A 317 -29.96 -13.10 -10.48
CA VAL A 317 -29.18 -12.46 -11.55
C VAL A 317 -27.73 -12.30 -11.09
N SER A 318 -26.80 -12.77 -11.92
CA SER A 318 -25.39 -12.49 -11.72
C SER A 318 -24.94 -11.30 -12.55
N ILE A 319 -24.22 -10.38 -11.90
CA ILE A 319 -23.69 -9.16 -12.53
C ILE A 319 -22.18 -9.20 -12.46
N HIS A 320 -21.54 -8.98 -13.60
CA HIS A 320 -20.09 -8.87 -13.74
C HIS A 320 -19.70 -7.42 -14.04
N PHE A 321 -18.87 -6.83 -13.19
CA PHE A 321 -18.32 -5.48 -13.39
C PHE A 321 -16.95 -5.52 -14.08
N SER A 322 -16.62 -4.43 -14.79
CA SER A 322 -15.33 -4.24 -15.47
C SER A 322 -14.15 -4.20 -14.50
N ASP A 323 -14.40 -3.87 -13.24
CA ASP A 323 -13.41 -3.92 -12.17
C ASP A 323 -14.04 -4.24 -10.81
N VAL A 324 -13.20 -4.27 -9.77
CA VAL A 324 -13.60 -4.57 -8.39
C VAL A 324 -14.43 -3.42 -7.82
N ILE A 325 -15.61 -3.76 -7.30
CA ILE A 325 -16.37 -2.92 -6.37
C ILE A 325 -15.94 -3.30 -4.96
N PHE A 326 -15.51 -2.33 -4.16
CA PHE A 326 -14.95 -2.58 -2.82
C PHE A 326 -16.01 -2.63 -1.72
N ASP A 327 -17.12 -1.92 -1.89
CA ASP A 327 -18.22 -1.86 -0.93
C ASP A 327 -19.56 -1.74 -1.66
N SER A 328 -20.29 -2.86 -1.72
CA SER A 328 -21.61 -2.91 -2.35
C SER A 328 -22.71 -2.26 -1.51
N SER A 329 -22.50 -1.99 -0.22
CA SER A 329 -23.49 -1.32 0.64
C SER A 329 -23.72 0.15 0.25
N LYS A 330 -22.76 0.71 -0.49
CA LYS A 330 -22.81 2.08 -1.03
C LYS A 330 -23.54 2.17 -2.37
N LEU A 331 -24.12 1.07 -2.83
CA LEU A 331 -24.88 1.00 -4.07
C LEU A 331 -26.36 0.78 -3.77
N ILE A 332 -27.21 1.50 -4.49
CA ILE A 332 -28.64 1.20 -4.61
C ILE A 332 -28.78 0.34 -5.86
N THR A 333 -29.39 -0.84 -5.69
CA THR A 333 -29.70 -1.72 -6.82
C THR A 333 -31.18 -1.96 -6.86
N THR A 334 -31.79 -1.77 -8.02
CA THR A 334 -33.19 -2.10 -8.23
C THR A 334 -33.35 -3.12 -9.35
N VAL A 335 -34.32 -4.01 -9.17
CA VAL A 335 -34.76 -5.01 -10.13
C VAL A 335 -36.23 -4.75 -10.40
N ASP A 336 -36.57 -4.36 -11.63
CA ASP A 336 -37.92 -3.93 -12.03
C ASP A 336 -38.50 -2.80 -11.15
N GLY A 337 -37.62 -1.99 -10.55
CA GLY A 337 -37.99 -0.87 -9.67
C GLY A 337 -38.03 -1.21 -8.19
N GLU A 338 -37.89 -2.49 -7.79
CA GLU A 338 -37.80 -2.89 -6.39
C GLU A 338 -36.34 -2.95 -5.93
N GLU A 339 -36.03 -2.41 -4.75
CA GLU A 339 -34.66 -2.41 -4.22
C GLU A 339 -34.26 -3.82 -3.75
N VAL A 340 -33.07 -4.24 -4.16
CA VAL A 340 -32.52 -5.55 -3.85
C VAL A 340 -31.06 -5.43 -3.44
N GLU A 341 -30.64 -6.26 -2.48
CA GLU A 341 -29.26 -6.29 -2.00
C GLU A 341 -28.31 -6.98 -3.00
N LEU A 342 -27.15 -6.37 -3.24
CA LEU A 342 -26.02 -6.96 -3.94
C LEU A 342 -25.23 -7.91 -3.02
N VAL A 343 -25.33 -9.21 -3.25
CA VAL A 343 -24.56 -10.22 -2.50
C VAL A 343 -23.34 -10.66 -3.31
N SER A 344 -22.16 -10.49 -2.74
CA SER A 344 -20.93 -10.95 -3.38
C SER A 344 -20.88 -12.47 -3.53
N SER A 345 -20.58 -12.94 -4.76
CA SER A 345 -20.46 -14.37 -5.07
C SER A 345 -19.30 -15.07 -4.32
N THR A 346 -18.30 -14.31 -3.86
CA THR A 346 -17.15 -14.83 -3.10
C THR A 346 -17.29 -14.63 -1.59
N HIS A 347 -18.44 -14.12 -1.12
CA HIS A 347 -18.67 -13.70 0.28
C HIS A 347 -17.67 -12.69 0.82
N LYS A 348 -16.92 -12.03 -0.07
CA LYS A 348 -16.03 -10.91 0.26
C LYS A 348 -16.69 -9.60 -0.16
N PRO A 349 -16.59 -8.53 0.64
CA PRO A 349 -17.17 -7.23 0.28
C PRO A 349 -16.60 -6.71 -1.06
N GLU A 350 -15.31 -6.95 -1.30
CA GLU A 350 -14.63 -6.66 -2.56
C GLU A 350 -14.84 -7.76 -3.60
N SER A 351 -15.51 -7.45 -4.72
CA SER A 351 -15.75 -8.41 -5.79
C SER A 351 -15.96 -7.74 -7.15
N ARG A 352 -15.72 -8.49 -8.22
CA ARG A 352 -16.16 -8.14 -9.59
C ARG A 352 -17.51 -8.76 -9.94
N LYS A 353 -17.95 -9.74 -9.14
CA LYS A 353 -19.12 -10.56 -9.41
C LYS A 353 -20.05 -10.57 -8.21
N PHE A 354 -21.25 -10.07 -8.45
CA PHE A 354 -22.34 -10.04 -7.48
C PHE A 354 -23.53 -10.84 -7.97
N ILE A 355 -24.39 -11.21 -7.03
CA ILE A 355 -25.61 -11.96 -7.22
C ILE A 355 -26.75 -11.15 -6.58
N LEU A 356 -27.83 -11.00 -7.33
CA LEU A 356 -29.09 -10.40 -6.90
C LEU A 356 -30.16 -11.48 -6.85
N LYS A 357 -31.08 -11.41 -5.91
CA LYS A 357 -32.28 -12.25 -5.92
C LYS A 357 -33.39 -11.55 -6.72
N LEU A 358 -34.09 -12.31 -7.55
CA LEU A 358 -35.24 -11.78 -8.29
C LEU A 358 -36.44 -11.63 -7.34
N PRO A 359 -37.11 -10.46 -7.34
CA PRO A 359 -38.39 -10.31 -6.65
C PRO A 359 -39.45 -11.28 -7.14
N ASP A 360 -40.44 -11.57 -6.29
CA ASP A 360 -41.57 -12.43 -6.66
C ASP A 360 -42.47 -11.72 -7.68
N GLY A 361 -42.32 -12.09 -8.96
CA GLY A 361 -43.05 -11.49 -10.08
C GLY A 361 -42.16 -10.85 -11.15
N ALA A 362 -40.84 -10.84 -10.96
CA ALA A 362 -39.89 -10.41 -12.00
C ALA A 362 -40.04 -11.27 -13.27
N GLY A 363 -40.04 -10.62 -14.44
CA GLY A 363 -40.17 -11.29 -15.73
C GLY A 363 -38.89 -12.00 -16.17
N ASP A 364 -38.91 -12.59 -17.37
CA ASP A 364 -37.75 -13.29 -17.95
C ASP A 364 -36.58 -12.36 -18.32
N ASP A 365 -36.83 -11.04 -18.42
CA ASP A 365 -35.84 -10.00 -18.73
C ASP A 365 -35.99 -8.81 -17.75
N PRO A 366 -35.54 -8.95 -16.50
CA PRO A 366 -35.71 -7.95 -15.47
C PRO A 366 -34.84 -6.72 -15.73
N LYS A 367 -35.41 -5.52 -15.55
CA LYS A 367 -34.68 -4.26 -15.67
C LYS A 367 -33.85 -4.01 -14.42
N ILE A 368 -32.54 -4.05 -14.57
CA ILE A 368 -31.59 -3.82 -13.48
C ILE A 368 -31.03 -2.41 -13.56
N VAL A 369 -31.08 -1.69 -12.44
CA VAL A 369 -30.46 -0.38 -12.30
C VAL A 369 -29.57 -0.40 -11.07
N ILE A 370 -28.30 0.00 -11.24
CA ILE A 370 -27.34 0.11 -10.14
C ILE A 370 -26.78 1.54 -10.11
N LYS A 371 -26.92 2.19 -8.96
CA LYS A 371 -26.46 3.57 -8.73
C LYS A 371 -25.70 3.69 -7.41
N PRO A 372 -24.79 4.67 -7.27
CA PRO A 372 -24.28 5.06 -5.96
C PRO A 372 -25.41 5.54 -5.03
N ARG A 373 -25.22 5.40 -3.71
CA ARG A 373 -26.12 5.92 -2.67
C ARG A 373 -25.98 7.43 -2.50
N ASP A 374 -27.06 8.16 -2.83
CA ASP A 374 -27.17 9.63 -2.75
C ASP A 374 -27.28 10.18 -1.31
N ASP A 375 -27.63 9.34 -0.34
CA ASP A 375 -27.85 9.68 1.07
C ASP A 375 -26.56 9.68 1.93
N LEU A 376 -25.49 9.03 1.44
CA LEU A 376 -24.18 9.00 2.09
C LEU A 376 -23.29 10.21 1.74
N PHE A 377 -23.83 11.17 1.00
CA PHE A 377 -23.13 12.41 0.67
C PHE A 377 -23.12 13.35 1.87
N ALA A 378 -21.92 13.63 2.39
CA ALA A 378 -21.74 14.69 3.36
C ALA A 378 -22.20 16.03 2.75
N LYS A 379 -23.04 16.74 3.51
CA LYS A 379 -23.67 18.05 3.29
C LYS A 379 -22.74 19.23 2.93
N ASN A 380 -21.52 19.02 2.43
CA ASN A 380 -20.50 20.07 2.28
C ASN A 380 -20.06 20.39 0.84
N SER A 381 -20.72 19.87 -0.20
CA SER A 381 -20.53 20.37 -1.57
C SER A 381 -21.75 21.15 -2.02
N THR A 382 -21.68 22.48 -2.01
CA THR A 382 -22.67 23.37 -2.64
C THR A 382 -22.57 23.39 -4.17
N SER A 383 -21.73 22.54 -4.76
CA SER A 383 -21.66 22.35 -6.20
C SER A 383 -22.56 21.17 -6.56
N LYS A 384 -23.71 21.44 -7.20
CA LYS A 384 -24.40 20.44 -8.01
C LYS A 384 -23.38 19.91 -9.01
N SER A 385 -23.00 18.65 -8.85
CA SER A 385 -22.08 18.02 -9.77
C SER A 385 -22.87 17.72 -11.05
N PRO A 386 -22.36 17.99 -12.26
CA PRO A 386 -23.01 17.51 -13.49
C PRO A 386 -23.14 15.96 -13.53
N TYR A 387 -22.60 15.28 -12.52
CA TYR A 387 -22.55 13.83 -12.33
C TYR A 387 -23.59 13.30 -11.33
N ASP A 388 -24.56 14.11 -10.89
CA ASP A 388 -25.56 13.76 -9.87
C ASP A 388 -26.52 12.61 -10.27
N VAL A 389 -26.33 11.94 -11.42
CA VAL A 389 -27.07 10.73 -11.82
C VAL A 389 -26.17 9.76 -12.59
N LEU A 390 -25.03 9.35 -12.02
CA LEU A 390 -24.21 8.31 -12.65
C LEU A 390 -24.72 6.92 -12.27
N GLU A 391 -25.54 6.32 -13.14
CA GLU A 391 -25.74 4.87 -13.15
C GLU A 391 -24.47 4.17 -13.65
N TYR A 392 -24.22 2.93 -13.21
CA TYR A 392 -23.18 2.12 -13.84
C TYR A 392 -23.61 1.83 -15.29
N PRO A 393 -22.88 2.33 -16.30
CA PRO A 393 -23.30 2.13 -17.68
C PRO A 393 -23.20 0.65 -18.04
N SER A 394 -24.14 0.17 -18.85
CA SER A 394 -23.97 -1.10 -19.55
C SER A 394 -22.85 -0.97 -20.58
N ILE A 395 -22.30 -2.08 -21.06
CA ILE A 395 -21.33 -2.08 -22.16
C ILE A 395 -21.87 -1.37 -23.42
N THR A 396 -23.18 -1.43 -23.66
CA THR A 396 -23.84 -0.77 -24.80
C THR A 396 -23.85 0.76 -24.63
N CYS A 397 -24.28 1.26 -23.47
CA CYS A 397 -24.25 2.70 -23.18
C CYS A 397 -22.82 3.24 -23.12
N PHE A 398 -21.89 2.42 -22.61
CA PHE A 398 -20.47 2.76 -22.63
C PHE A 398 -19.99 3.00 -24.07
N ASN A 399 -20.38 2.16 -25.04
CA ASN A 399 -20.01 2.34 -26.45
C ASN A 399 -20.55 3.65 -27.07
N GLU A 400 -21.70 4.15 -26.61
CA GLU A 400 -22.30 5.41 -27.07
C GLU A 400 -21.60 6.64 -26.44
N LEU A 401 -21.23 6.56 -25.16
CA LEU A 401 -20.40 7.57 -24.48
C LEU A 401 -19.05 7.80 -25.19
N LEU A 402 -18.55 6.80 -25.92
CA LEU A 402 -17.27 6.87 -26.64
C LEU A 402 -17.26 7.88 -27.77
N GLU A 403 -18.44 8.29 -28.25
CA GLU A 403 -18.55 9.20 -29.38
C GLU A 403 -18.53 10.67 -28.96
N VAL A 404 -18.66 10.97 -27.66
CA VAL A 404 -19.03 12.32 -27.16
C VAL A 404 -17.89 13.09 -26.48
N GLU A 405 -16.92 12.45 -25.82
CA GLU A 405 -15.86 13.13 -25.06
C GLU A 405 -14.43 12.84 -25.57
N ASP A 406 -13.66 13.89 -25.87
CA ASP A 406 -12.31 13.77 -26.45
C ASP A 406 -11.29 13.12 -25.48
N ASP A 407 -11.40 13.40 -24.18
CA ASP A 407 -10.53 12.79 -23.16
C ASP A 407 -10.84 11.29 -22.96
N LEU A 408 -12.11 10.89 -23.08
CA LEU A 408 -12.54 9.50 -23.01
C LEU A 408 -12.11 8.71 -24.25
N LYS A 409 -12.18 9.32 -25.45
CA LYS A 409 -11.62 8.76 -26.69
C LYS A 409 -10.12 8.48 -26.57
N LEU A 410 -9.37 9.40 -25.96
CA LEU A 410 -7.94 9.24 -25.73
C LEU A 410 -7.66 8.06 -24.77
N ALA A 411 -8.43 7.95 -23.68
CA ALA A 411 -8.34 6.86 -22.72
C ALA A 411 -8.59 5.48 -23.32
N ILE A 412 -9.49 5.42 -24.29
CA ILE A 412 -9.89 4.15 -24.90
C ILE A 412 -8.98 3.75 -26.04
N ALA A 413 -8.56 4.70 -26.88
CA ALA A 413 -7.48 4.44 -27.82
C ALA A 413 -6.22 3.93 -27.09
N TYR A 414 -6.00 4.43 -25.88
CA TYR A 414 -4.95 3.94 -25.00
C TYR A 414 -5.21 2.52 -24.47
N LYS A 415 -6.41 2.21 -23.96
CA LYS A 415 -6.80 0.86 -23.49
C LYS A 415 -6.76 -0.18 -24.61
N GLN A 416 -7.31 0.11 -25.79
CA GLN A 416 -7.28 -0.76 -26.96
C GLN A 416 -5.84 -1.09 -27.37
N ARG A 417 -4.91 -0.11 -27.35
CA ARG A 417 -3.48 -0.37 -27.57
C ARG A 417 -2.85 -1.25 -26.49
N GLN A 418 -3.30 -1.17 -25.23
CA GLN A 418 -2.84 -2.08 -24.17
C GLN A 418 -3.34 -3.50 -24.40
N ASP A 419 -4.62 -3.65 -24.70
CA ASP A 419 -5.26 -4.96 -24.92
C ASP A 419 -4.66 -5.64 -26.15
N GLN A 420 -4.39 -4.88 -27.22
CA GLN A 420 -3.67 -5.37 -28.39
C GLN A 420 -2.25 -5.83 -28.03
N LYS A 421 -1.47 -5.01 -27.30
CA LYS A 421 -0.14 -5.42 -26.83
C LYS A 421 -0.17 -6.66 -25.95
N LEU A 422 -1.19 -6.79 -25.09
CA LEU A 422 -1.36 -7.96 -24.23
C LEU A 422 -1.70 -9.20 -25.06
N ALA A 423 -2.53 -9.07 -26.10
CA ALA A 423 -2.84 -10.14 -27.04
C ALA A 423 -1.57 -10.57 -27.81
N GLU A 424 -0.78 -9.62 -28.32
CA GLU A 424 0.50 -9.88 -28.97
C GLU A 424 1.51 -10.57 -28.04
N LEU A 425 1.52 -10.17 -26.75
CA LEU A 425 2.39 -10.79 -25.74
C LEU A 425 1.95 -12.22 -25.42
N LYS A 426 0.64 -12.48 -25.33
CA LYS A 426 0.07 -13.82 -25.15
C LYS A 426 0.37 -14.72 -26.34
N GLU A 427 0.17 -14.24 -27.55
CA GLU A 427 0.52 -14.97 -28.77
C GLU A 427 2.03 -15.26 -28.84
N SER A 428 2.87 -14.32 -28.38
CA SER A 428 4.31 -14.51 -28.27
C SER A 428 4.66 -15.57 -27.21
N LEU A 429 4.00 -15.56 -26.06
CA LEU A 429 4.16 -16.56 -24.99
C LEU A 429 3.74 -17.96 -25.45
N GLU A 430 2.62 -18.09 -26.15
CA GLU A 430 2.17 -19.35 -26.75
C GLU A 430 3.17 -19.87 -27.80
N LYS A 431 3.76 -18.97 -28.61
CA LYS A 431 4.87 -19.33 -29.51
C LYS A 431 6.10 -19.80 -28.75
N TYR A 432 6.47 -19.18 -27.63
CA TYR A 432 7.61 -19.60 -26.81
C TYR A 432 7.36 -20.92 -26.07
N GLU A 433 6.14 -21.19 -25.61
CA GLU A 433 5.77 -22.49 -25.04
C GLU A 433 5.82 -23.61 -26.10
N PHE A 434 5.47 -23.31 -27.36
CA PHE A 434 5.61 -24.24 -28.48
C PHE A 434 7.08 -24.60 -28.78
N TYR A 435 8.02 -23.67 -28.61
CA TYR A 435 9.46 -23.93 -28.75
C TYR A 435 10.10 -24.58 -27.52
N ALA A 436 9.47 -24.50 -26.35
CA ALA A 436 9.94 -25.21 -25.14
C ALA A 436 9.50 -26.68 -25.11
N PHE A 437 8.59 -27.08 -26.01
CA PHE A 437 8.06 -28.44 -26.14
C PHE A 437 8.65 -29.24 -27.31
N LEU A 438 9.51 -28.62 -28.13
CA LEU A 438 10.37 -29.25 -29.14
C LEU A 438 11.80 -29.35 -28.60
#